data_AF-A0A1S7DQQ6-F1
#
_entry.id   AF-A0A1S7DQQ6-F1
#
_cell.length_a   1.000
_cell.length_b   1.000
_cell.length_c   1.000
_cell.angle_alpha   90.00
_cell.angle_beta   90.00
_cell.angle_gamma   90.00
#
_symmetry.space_group_name_H-M   'P 1'
#
loop_
_entity.id
_entity.type
_entity.pdbx_description
1 polymer ?
#
loop_
_entity_poly.entity_id
_entity_poly.type
_entity_poly.pdbx_seq_one_letter_code
_entity_poly.pdbx_strand_id
1 'polypeptide(L)'
;MQRFKTVYYICGKIIIMKKLFLLFVFCSSFIYAQDKDQLFKKLDSLGIVENKCLETKDYDFCRDMIADTREEIYEELYKQNVKEINELGLYDASIEYLENKRKSFIENYSKLLELDNYDNIDIQNAILQPYDEKYNNGKKLSFVFENKEGIKSFIKSISNTLLRKILRKQLELIVNYRTEEYQRIEKYINKNLKRLNISRKTFDEMSDNDKAVLWKSFKN
;
A
#
# COMPACT_ATOMS: atom_id res chain seq x y z
N MET A 1 9.97 -30.23 6.76
CA MET A 1 9.61 -29.83 5.37
C MET A 1 8.93 -28.46 5.31
N GLN A 2 8.02 -28.10 6.23
CA GLN A 2 7.32 -26.79 6.24
C GLN A 2 8.25 -25.57 6.32
N ARG A 3 9.23 -25.53 7.24
CA ARG A 3 10.09 -24.35 7.45
C ARG A 3 11.01 -24.01 6.27
N PHE A 4 11.41 -24.99 5.45
CA PHE A 4 12.28 -24.77 4.28
C PHE A 4 11.51 -24.13 3.12
N LYS A 5 10.25 -24.56 2.91
CA LYS A 5 9.31 -23.85 2.03
C LYS A 5 9.08 -22.42 2.54
N THR A 6 8.99 -22.21 3.85
CA THR A 6 8.84 -20.87 4.43
C THR A 6 10.02 -19.95 4.11
N VAL A 7 11.27 -20.41 4.14
CA VAL A 7 12.45 -19.57 3.81
C VAL A 7 12.49 -19.21 2.32
N TYR A 8 12.31 -20.18 1.41
CA TYR A 8 12.26 -19.89 -0.04
C TYR A 8 11.05 -19.02 -0.40
N TYR A 9 9.91 -19.24 0.25
CA TYR A 9 8.71 -18.42 0.12
C TYR A 9 8.95 -17.00 0.64
N ILE A 10 9.65 -16.82 1.77
CA ILE A 10 10.02 -15.52 2.31
C ILE A 10 11.01 -14.81 1.38
N CYS A 11 12.06 -15.48 0.88
CA CYS A 11 13.03 -14.90 -0.06
C CYS A 11 12.38 -14.51 -1.40
N GLY A 12 11.54 -15.38 -1.96
CA GLY A 12 10.76 -15.10 -3.16
C GLY A 12 9.79 -13.94 -2.95
N LYS A 13 9.06 -13.92 -1.84
CA LYS A 13 8.16 -12.83 -1.47
C LYS A 13 8.90 -11.53 -1.22
N ILE A 14 10.09 -11.52 -0.61
CA ILE A 14 10.87 -10.28 -0.39
C ILE A 14 11.30 -9.69 -1.74
N ILE A 15 11.74 -10.51 -2.69
CA ILE A 15 12.11 -10.04 -4.03
C ILE A 15 10.88 -9.52 -4.77
N ILE A 16 9.74 -10.22 -4.69
CA ILE A 16 8.47 -9.81 -5.29
C ILE A 16 7.93 -8.54 -4.63
N MET A 17 8.00 -8.41 -3.29
CA MET A 17 7.55 -7.24 -2.54
C MET A 17 8.49 -6.05 -2.71
N LYS A 18 9.80 -6.25 -2.86
CA LYS A 18 10.72 -5.18 -3.29
C LYS A 18 10.44 -4.75 -4.72
N LYS A 19 10.08 -5.68 -5.62
CA LYS A 19 9.63 -5.36 -6.99
C LYS A 19 8.27 -4.67 -7.00
N LEU A 20 7.33 -5.02 -6.12
CA LEU A 20 6.04 -4.35 -5.94
C LEU A 20 6.19 -3.00 -5.24
N PHE A 21 7.12 -2.86 -4.31
CA PHE A 21 7.50 -1.59 -3.70
C PHE A 21 8.17 -0.69 -4.74
N LEU A 22 9.09 -1.22 -5.55
CA LEU A 22 9.62 -0.53 -6.72
C LEU A 22 8.50 -0.23 -7.72
N LEU A 23 7.55 -1.11 -7.97
CA LEU A 23 6.41 -0.85 -8.85
C LEU A 23 5.49 0.22 -8.26
N PHE A 24 5.28 0.26 -6.95
CA PHE A 24 4.49 1.25 -6.24
C PHE A 24 5.20 2.60 -6.19
N VAL A 25 6.52 2.60 -5.95
CA VAL A 25 7.39 3.77 -6.08
C VAL A 25 7.40 4.24 -7.53
N PHE A 26 7.56 3.36 -8.52
CA PHE A 26 7.45 3.70 -9.93
C PHE A 26 6.05 4.25 -10.22
N CYS A 27 4.95 3.58 -9.91
CA CYS A 27 3.60 4.08 -10.13
C CYS A 27 3.36 5.43 -9.43
N SER A 28 3.87 5.65 -8.22
CA SER A 28 3.74 6.93 -7.50
C SER A 28 4.69 8.03 -8.00
N SER A 29 5.86 7.69 -8.54
CA SER A 29 6.88 8.62 -9.09
C SER A 29 6.64 8.93 -10.57
N PHE A 30 6.16 7.97 -11.33
CA PHE A 30 5.83 8.03 -12.77
C PHE A 30 4.49 8.75 -12.99
N ILE A 31 3.68 8.92 -11.94
CA ILE A 31 2.56 9.89 -11.92
C ILE A 31 3.09 11.34 -11.88
N TYR A 32 4.35 11.56 -11.49
CA TYR A 32 5.01 12.87 -11.51
C TYR A 32 5.91 13.09 -12.75
N ALA A 33 6.24 12.03 -13.50
CA ALA A 33 7.11 12.09 -14.67
C ALA A 33 6.34 11.77 -15.96
N GLN A 34 6.61 12.55 -16.99
CA GLN A 34 5.81 12.80 -18.19
C GLN A 34 5.63 11.65 -19.20
N ASP A 35 5.80 10.37 -18.86
CA ASP A 35 5.84 9.29 -19.87
C ASP A 35 4.59 8.40 -19.87
N LYS A 36 3.46 9.00 -20.22
CA LYS A 36 2.11 8.40 -20.19
C LYS A 36 2.01 7.10 -21.01
N ASP A 37 2.76 6.97 -22.09
CA ASP A 37 2.68 5.83 -23.02
C ASP A 37 3.24 4.52 -22.45
N GLN A 38 4.22 4.59 -21.54
CA GLN A 38 4.74 3.38 -20.88
C GLN A 38 3.78 2.86 -19.81
N LEU A 39 3.00 3.74 -19.17
CA LEU A 39 2.00 3.33 -18.19
C LEU A 39 0.84 2.59 -18.86
N PHE A 40 0.33 3.10 -19.99
CA PHE A 40 -0.73 2.45 -20.77
C PHE A 40 -0.31 1.06 -21.27
N LYS A 41 0.90 0.93 -21.84
CA LYS A 41 1.43 -0.38 -22.27
C LYS A 41 1.53 -1.40 -21.14
N LYS A 42 1.81 -0.93 -19.91
CA LYS A 42 1.96 -1.80 -18.74
C LYS A 42 0.63 -2.18 -18.10
N LEU A 43 -0.36 -1.28 -18.10
CA LEU A 43 -1.73 -1.57 -17.67
C LEU A 43 -2.45 -2.53 -18.62
N ASP A 44 -2.21 -2.39 -19.92
CA ASP A 44 -2.67 -3.31 -20.97
C ASP A 44 -2.06 -4.71 -20.80
N SER A 45 -0.74 -4.78 -20.52
CA SER A 45 -0.07 -6.07 -20.22
C SER A 45 -0.55 -6.79 -18.96
N LEU A 46 -1.26 -6.07 -18.07
CA LEU A 46 -1.84 -6.61 -16.84
C LEU A 46 -3.34 -6.93 -16.98
N GLY A 47 -3.95 -6.68 -18.14
CA GLY A 47 -5.36 -6.97 -18.42
C GLY A 47 -6.35 -6.07 -17.67
N ILE A 48 -5.90 -4.88 -17.24
CA ILE A 48 -6.65 -3.97 -16.35
C ILE A 48 -7.54 -2.99 -17.14
N VAL A 49 -7.24 -2.75 -18.42
CA VAL A 49 -7.96 -1.77 -19.25
C VAL A 49 -8.59 -2.50 -20.43
N GLU A 50 -9.93 -2.61 -20.46
CA GLU A 50 -10.62 -2.99 -21.69
C GLU A 50 -10.40 -1.92 -22.77
N ASN A 51 -10.12 -2.35 -24.00
CA ASN A 51 -9.74 -1.59 -25.21
C ASN A 51 -10.57 -0.32 -25.55
N LYS A 52 -11.63 0.01 -24.82
CA LYS A 52 -12.52 1.15 -25.08
C LYS A 52 -11.83 2.52 -24.96
N CYS A 53 -10.74 2.64 -24.21
CA CYS A 53 -10.06 3.94 -24.04
C CYS A 53 -9.23 4.38 -25.26
N LEU A 54 -8.80 3.45 -26.11
CA LEU A 54 -8.01 3.77 -27.29
C LEU A 54 -8.88 4.31 -28.44
N GLU A 55 -10.18 4.00 -28.43
CA GLU A 55 -11.10 4.33 -29.53
C GLU A 55 -11.78 5.71 -29.38
N THR A 56 -12.04 6.17 -28.15
CA THR A 56 -12.90 7.35 -27.93
C THR A 56 -12.20 8.69 -28.12
N LYS A 57 -10.86 8.76 -28.05
CA LYS A 57 -10.06 10.01 -28.00
C LYS A 57 -10.58 11.04 -26.97
N ASP A 58 -11.42 10.60 -26.04
CA ASP A 58 -11.99 11.43 -24.99
C ASP A 58 -11.08 11.32 -23.77
N TYR A 59 -10.19 12.31 -23.67
CA TYR A 59 -9.15 12.36 -22.66
C TYR A 59 -9.69 12.49 -21.24
N ASP A 60 -10.87 13.09 -21.06
CA ASP A 60 -11.49 13.25 -19.75
C ASP A 60 -12.17 11.93 -19.34
N PHE A 61 -12.85 11.25 -20.27
CA PHE A 61 -13.37 9.89 -20.06
C PHE A 61 -12.25 8.90 -19.65
N CYS A 62 -11.12 8.90 -20.36
CA CYS A 62 -10.01 8.00 -20.02
C CYS A 62 -9.32 8.36 -18.71
N ARG A 63 -9.28 9.64 -18.35
CA ARG A 63 -8.72 10.09 -17.07
C ARG A 63 -9.58 9.61 -15.91
N ASP A 64 -10.89 9.73 -16.03
CA ASP A 64 -11.84 9.33 -14.99
C ASP A 64 -11.87 7.81 -14.82
N MET A 65 -11.88 7.06 -15.92
CA MET A 65 -11.78 5.59 -15.89
C MET A 65 -10.46 5.13 -15.21
N ILE A 66 -9.32 5.73 -15.55
CA ILE A 66 -8.04 5.42 -14.90
C ILE A 66 -8.05 5.81 -13.42
N ALA A 67 -8.70 6.92 -13.05
CA ALA A 67 -8.80 7.35 -11.66
C ALA A 67 -9.63 6.37 -10.83
N ASP A 68 -10.74 5.87 -11.38
CA ASP A 68 -11.62 4.90 -10.74
C ASP A 68 -10.94 3.52 -10.62
N THR A 69 -10.30 3.03 -11.69
CA THR A 69 -9.51 1.79 -11.64
C THR A 69 -8.36 1.88 -10.63
N ARG A 70 -7.73 3.05 -10.45
CA ARG A 70 -6.67 3.24 -9.45
C ARG A 70 -7.19 3.12 -8.01
N GLU A 71 -8.39 3.62 -7.76
CA GLU A 71 -9.01 3.55 -6.44
C GLU A 71 -9.32 2.11 -6.05
N GLU A 72 -9.91 1.34 -6.98
CA GLU A 72 -10.15 -0.09 -6.81
C GLU A 72 -8.86 -0.86 -6.52
N ILE A 73 -7.79 -0.58 -7.26
CA ILE A 73 -6.47 -1.19 -7.03
C ILE A 73 -5.94 -0.86 -5.62
N TYR A 74 -6.07 0.38 -5.17
CA TYR A 74 -5.59 0.76 -3.83
C TYR A 74 -6.39 0.09 -2.72
N GLU A 75 -7.70 -0.01 -2.86
CA GLU A 75 -8.55 -0.69 -1.87
C GLU A 75 -8.27 -2.19 -1.82
N GLU A 76 -8.06 -2.86 -2.96
CA GLU A 76 -7.67 -4.26 -2.98
C GLU A 76 -6.29 -4.50 -2.37
N LEU A 77 -5.29 -3.66 -2.69
CA LEU A 77 -3.98 -3.72 -2.05
C LEU A 77 -4.07 -3.49 -0.53
N TYR A 78 -4.95 -2.59 -0.10
CA TYR A 78 -5.16 -2.30 1.32
C TYR A 78 -5.71 -3.53 2.04
N LYS A 79 -6.76 -4.17 1.50
CA LYS A 79 -7.33 -5.40 2.06
C LYS A 79 -6.30 -6.52 2.14
N GLN A 80 -5.47 -6.68 1.10
CA GLN A 80 -4.40 -7.68 1.07
C GLN A 80 -3.35 -7.42 2.16
N ASN A 81 -2.90 -6.18 2.30
CA ASN A 81 -1.92 -5.78 3.31
C ASN A 81 -2.46 -5.94 4.73
N VAL A 82 -3.70 -5.54 5.00
CA VAL A 82 -4.36 -5.72 6.30
C VAL A 82 -4.41 -7.21 6.65
N LYS A 83 -4.79 -8.06 5.70
CA LYS A 83 -4.79 -9.51 5.89
C LYS A 83 -3.41 -10.04 6.24
N GLU A 84 -2.37 -9.66 5.48
CA GLU A 84 -1.01 -10.11 5.75
C GLU A 84 -0.48 -9.59 7.11
N ILE A 85 -0.76 -8.34 7.47
CA ILE A 85 -0.41 -7.77 8.79
C ILE A 85 -1.05 -8.57 9.92
N ASN A 86 -2.33 -8.91 9.80
CA ASN A 86 -3.05 -9.72 10.79
C ASN A 86 -2.51 -11.15 10.88
N GLU A 87 -2.25 -11.80 9.75
CA GLU A 87 -1.63 -13.13 9.70
C GLU A 87 -0.22 -13.16 10.32
N LEU A 88 0.51 -12.04 10.23
CA LEU A 88 1.84 -11.87 10.81
C LEU A 88 1.81 -11.35 12.26
N GLY A 89 0.65 -10.95 12.79
CA GLY A 89 0.53 -10.37 14.13
C GLY A 89 1.28 -9.05 14.29
N LEU A 90 1.36 -8.23 13.24
CA LEU A 90 2.07 -6.95 13.26
C LEU A 90 1.16 -5.82 13.72
N TYR A 91 1.74 -4.82 14.40
CA TYR A 91 1.04 -3.62 14.84
C TYR A 91 1.90 -2.37 14.64
N ASP A 92 1.27 -1.29 14.19
CA ASP A 92 1.88 0.03 14.09
C ASP A 92 0.83 1.11 14.42
N ALA A 93 1.04 1.83 15.52
CA ALA A 93 0.13 2.86 16.01
C ALA A 93 -0.07 4.02 15.01
N SER A 94 0.90 4.27 14.14
CA SER A 94 0.79 5.31 13.11
C SER A 94 -0.11 4.90 11.95
N ILE A 95 -0.21 3.60 11.66
CA ILE A 95 -1.18 3.06 10.70
C ILE A 95 -2.59 3.21 11.27
N GLU A 96 -2.81 2.75 12.51
CA GLU A 96 -4.10 2.88 13.21
C GLU A 96 -4.56 4.34 13.29
N TYR A 97 -3.65 5.27 13.63
CA TYR A 97 -3.94 6.70 13.64
C TYR A 97 -4.41 7.20 12.27
N LEU A 98 -3.75 6.80 11.17
CA LEU A 98 -4.13 7.23 9.82
C LEU A 98 -5.46 6.61 9.36
N GLU A 99 -5.73 5.36 9.71
CA GLU A 99 -7.01 4.70 9.42
C GLU A 99 -8.16 5.42 10.14
N ASN A 100 -7.99 5.71 11.43
CA ASN A 100 -8.95 6.47 12.22
C ASN A 100 -9.12 7.90 11.69
N LYS A 101 -8.03 8.55 11.24
CA LYS A 101 -8.08 9.86 10.58
C LYS A 101 -8.86 9.81 9.28
N ARG A 102 -8.62 8.81 8.42
CA ARG A 102 -9.34 8.62 7.14
C ARG A 102 -10.83 8.39 7.37
N LYS A 103 -11.19 7.49 8.28
CA LYS A 103 -12.58 7.20 8.64
C LYS A 103 -13.30 8.46 9.16
N SER A 104 -12.69 9.14 10.12
CA SER A 104 -13.25 10.37 10.69
C SER A 104 -13.36 11.49 9.68
N PHE A 105 -12.42 11.62 8.74
CA PHE A 105 -12.48 12.59 7.65
C PHE A 105 -13.69 12.34 6.76
N ILE A 106 -13.85 11.10 6.25
CA ILE A 106 -14.99 10.72 5.40
C ILE A 106 -16.31 11.00 6.13
N GLU A 107 -16.42 10.56 7.39
CA GLU A 107 -17.64 10.72 8.19
C GLU A 107 -18.02 12.18 8.39
N ASN A 108 -17.07 13.05 8.80
CA ASN A 108 -17.40 14.44 9.13
C ASN A 108 -17.60 15.30 7.87
N TYR A 109 -16.81 15.09 6.82
CA TYR A 109 -17.02 15.85 5.57
C TYR A 109 -18.27 15.40 4.81
N SER A 110 -18.70 14.13 4.95
CA SER A 110 -19.95 13.68 4.31
C SER A 110 -21.19 14.36 4.89
N LYS A 111 -21.15 14.83 6.14
CA LYS A 111 -22.25 15.61 6.74
C LYS A 111 -22.52 16.93 6.00
N LEU A 112 -21.50 17.49 5.32
CA LEU A 112 -21.70 18.68 4.50
C LEU A 112 -22.63 18.41 3.31
N LEU A 113 -22.75 17.16 2.85
CA LEU A 113 -23.63 16.78 1.73
C LEU A 113 -25.13 16.86 2.08
N GLU A 114 -25.45 17.06 3.36
CA GLU A 114 -26.81 17.20 3.89
C GLU A 114 -27.26 18.67 3.96
N LEU A 115 -26.39 19.62 3.60
CA LEU A 115 -26.72 21.04 3.58
C LEU A 115 -27.63 21.38 2.40
N ASP A 116 -28.71 22.11 2.68
CA ASP A 116 -29.57 22.73 1.67
C ASP A 116 -28.94 23.99 1.06
N ASN A 117 -28.09 24.69 1.84
CA ASN A 117 -27.36 25.87 1.41
C ASN A 117 -25.87 25.72 1.76
N TYR A 118 -25.03 25.73 0.72
CA TYR A 118 -23.59 25.57 0.87
C TYR A 118 -22.86 26.89 1.15
N ASP A 119 -23.47 28.06 0.96
CA ASP A 119 -22.75 29.35 1.00
C ASP A 119 -22.32 29.81 2.40
N ASN A 120 -22.69 29.08 3.45
CA ASN A 120 -22.42 29.46 4.83
C ASN A 120 -21.18 28.75 5.41
N ILE A 121 -20.04 29.46 5.41
CA ILE A 121 -18.76 28.94 5.94
C ILE A 121 -18.82 28.61 7.44
N ASP A 122 -19.61 29.33 8.22
CA ASP A 122 -19.69 29.12 9.67
C ASP A 122 -20.41 27.81 9.99
N ILE A 123 -21.47 27.49 9.24
CA ILE A 123 -22.16 26.20 9.33
C ILE A 123 -21.22 25.07 8.91
N GLN A 124 -20.50 25.22 7.79
CA GLN A 124 -19.54 24.20 7.35
C GLN A 124 -18.45 23.96 8.41
N ASN A 125 -17.89 25.02 8.99
CA ASN A 125 -16.89 24.92 10.06
C ASN A 125 -17.45 24.32 11.35
N ALA A 126 -18.69 24.62 11.72
CA ALA A 126 -19.34 24.02 12.89
C ALA A 126 -19.52 22.50 12.71
N ILE A 127 -19.88 22.05 11.51
CA ILE A 127 -20.01 20.62 11.18
C ILE A 127 -18.65 19.91 11.25
N LEU A 128 -17.57 20.57 10.78
CA LEU A 128 -16.24 19.97 10.72
C LEU A 128 -15.44 20.08 12.03
N GLN A 129 -15.90 20.88 13.00
CA GLN A 129 -15.22 21.13 14.27
C GLN A 129 -14.71 19.85 14.97
N PRO A 130 -15.50 18.76 15.12
CA PRO A 130 -15.01 17.55 15.79
C PRO A 130 -13.81 16.90 15.10
N TYR A 131 -13.75 16.96 13.76
CA TYR A 131 -12.62 16.46 13.00
C TYR A 131 -11.41 17.39 13.12
N ASP A 132 -11.63 18.70 13.00
CA ASP A 132 -10.54 19.67 12.97
C ASP A 132 -9.83 19.79 14.31
N GLU A 133 -10.57 19.76 15.43
CA GLU A 133 -10.01 19.71 16.78
C GLU A 133 -9.12 18.48 16.98
N LYS A 134 -9.57 17.31 16.48
CA LYS A 134 -8.87 16.04 16.70
C LYS A 134 -7.65 15.87 15.79
N TYR A 135 -7.73 16.27 14.52
CA TYR A 135 -6.75 15.87 13.51
C TYR A 135 -6.07 17.01 12.76
N ASN A 136 -6.54 18.25 12.90
CA ASN A 136 -6.02 19.43 12.19
C ASN A 136 -5.67 20.60 13.13
N ASN A 137 -5.50 20.36 14.43
CA ASN A 137 -5.18 21.38 15.44
C ASN A 137 -6.16 22.57 15.43
N GLY A 138 -7.45 22.30 15.21
CA GLY A 138 -8.50 23.32 15.15
C GLY A 138 -8.46 24.21 13.90
N LYS A 139 -7.71 23.83 12.85
CA LYS A 139 -7.66 24.59 11.62
C LYS A 139 -9.01 24.52 10.89
N LYS A 140 -9.66 25.68 10.78
CA LYS A 140 -10.93 25.87 10.06
C LYS A 140 -10.72 25.90 8.55
N LEU A 141 -11.79 25.66 7.80
CA LEU A 141 -11.84 25.94 6.37
C LEU A 141 -11.60 27.44 6.13
N SER A 142 -10.79 27.73 5.11
CA SER A 142 -10.54 29.08 4.61
C SER A 142 -11.31 29.39 3.32
N PHE A 143 -12.15 28.45 2.87
CA PHE A 143 -12.93 28.52 1.66
C PHE A 143 -14.29 27.86 1.88
N VAL A 144 -15.25 28.20 1.04
CA VAL A 144 -16.60 27.64 1.05
C VAL A 144 -16.68 26.58 -0.03
N PHE A 145 -17.24 25.42 0.29
CA PHE A 145 -17.71 24.52 -0.76
C PHE A 145 -18.95 25.14 -1.41
N GLU A 146 -18.93 25.33 -2.73
CA GLU A 146 -20.05 25.96 -3.45
C GLU A 146 -21.17 24.97 -3.79
N ASN A 147 -20.87 23.68 -3.83
CA ASN A 147 -21.83 22.66 -4.23
C ASN A 147 -21.44 21.25 -3.76
N LYS A 148 -22.42 20.34 -3.88
CA LYS A 148 -22.31 18.92 -3.53
C LYS A 148 -21.17 18.19 -4.26
N GLU A 149 -20.95 18.49 -5.53
CA GLU A 149 -19.93 17.82 -6.34
C GLU A 149 -18.51 18.24 -5.92
N GLY A 150 -18.32 19.50 -5.56
CA GLY A 150 -17.08 20.00 -4.97
C GLY A 150 -16.73 19.28 -3.67
N ILE A 151 -17.73 19.04 -2.81
CA ILE A 151 -17.55 18.28 -1.55
C ILE A 151 -17.17 16.84 -1.85
N LYS A 152 -17.91 16.13 -2.73
CA LYS A 152 -17.60 14.74 -3.10
C LYS A 152 -16.19 14.60 -3.67
N SER A 153 -15.80 15.50 -4.58
CA SER A 153 -14.46 15.52 -5.18
C SER A 153 -13.37 15.74 -4.12
N PHE A 154 -13.61 16.66 -3.18
CA PHE A 154 -12.69 16.90 -2.07
C PHE A 154 -12.57 15.69 -1.13
N ILE A 155 -13.70 15.06 -0.76
CA ILE A 155 -13.71 13.84 0.05
C ILE A 155 -12.89 12.75 -0.64
N LYS A 156 -13.17 12.47 -1.92
CA LYS A 156 -12.46 11.46 -2.72
C LYS A 156 -10.96 11.74 -2.79
N SER A 157 -10.56 12.98 -3.06
CA SER A 157 -9.15 13.37 -3.19
C SER A 157 -8.36 13.17 -1.90
N ILE A 158 -8.89 13.66 -0.78
CA ILE A 158 -8.21 13.59 0.51
C ILE A 158 -8.24 12.16 1.08
N SER A 159 -9.36 11.44 0.94
CA SER A 159 -9.47 10.04 1.39
C SER A 159 -8.48 9.14 0.65
N ASN A 160 -8.29 9.35 -0.65
CA ASN A 160 -7.29 8.65 -1.47
C ASN A 160 -5.86 9.03 -1.08
N THR A 161 -5.61 10.28 -0.74
CA THR A 161 -4.31 10.72 -0.21
C THR A 161 -3.97 10.02 1.09
N LEU A 162 -4.93 9.89 2.01
CA LEU A 162 -4.75 9.15 3.26
C LEU A 162 -4.57 7.65 3.01
N LEU A 163 -5.35 7.04 2.12
CA LEU A 163 -5.23 5.63 1.77
C LEU A 163 -3.83 5.29 1.24
N ARG A 164 -3.26 6.12 0.36
CA ARG A 164 -1.88 5.94 -0.14
C ARG A 164 -0.83 6.00 0.98
N LYS A 165 -1.01 6.89 1.96
CA LYS A 165 -0.12 6.97 3.13
C LYS A 165 -0.22 5.73 4.01
N ILE A 166 -1.43 5.23 4.22
CA ILE A 166 -1.69 3.97 4.96
C ILE A 166 -1.00 2.80 4.24
N LEU A 167 -1.26 2.62 2.95
CA LEU A 167 -0.67 1.58 2.11
C LEU A 167 0.85 1.56 2.17
N ARG A 168 1.47 2.73 2.05
CA ARG A 168 2.93 2.86 2.13
C ARG A 168 3.46 2.36 3.46
N LYS A 169 2.83 2.75 4.58
CA LYS A 169 3.25 2.33 5.92
C LYS A 169 3.02 0.85 6.17
N GLN A 170 1.88 0.30 5.72
CA GLN A 170 1.62 -1.13 5.78
C GLN A 170 2.69 -1.93 5.04
N LEU A 171 3.08 -1.48 3.84
CA LEU A 171 4.12 -2.14 3.07
C LEU A 171 5.49 -2.02 3.71
N GLU A 172 5.86 -0.84 4.23
CA GLU A 172 7.09 -0.64 5.01
C GLU A 172 7.15 -1.59 6.22
N LEU A 173 6.04 -1.73 6.96
CA LEU A 173 5.93 -2.65 8.10
C LEU A 173 6.15 -4.11 7.70
N ILE A 174 5.49 -4.58 6.64
CA ILE A 174 5.65 -5.95 6.12
C ILE A 174 7.09 -6.18 5.65
N VAL A 175 7.68 -5.24 4.90
CA VAL A 175 9.05 -5.37 4.37
C VAL A 175 10.07 -5.42 5.50
N ASN A 176 9.92 -4.58 6.52
CA ASN A 176 10.81 -4.55 7.68
C ASN A 176 10.78 -5.88 8.42
N TYR A 177 9.58 -6.38 8.76
CA TYR A 177 9.41 -7.68 9.41
C TYR A 177 10.07 -8.82 8.62
N ARG A 178 9.82 -8.88 7.31
CA ARG A 178 10.38 -9.93 6.45
C ARG A 178 11.89 -9.83 6.32
N THR A 179 12.43 -8.62 6.31
CA THR A 179 13.88 -8.38 6.27
C THR A 179 14.55 -8.86 7.55
N GLU A 180 13.96 -8.58 8.72
CA GLU A 180 14.46 -9.08 10.01
C GLU A 180 14.43 -10.60 10.09
N GLU A 181 13.34 -11.23 9.67
CA GLU A 181 13.21 -12.69 9.63
C GLU A 181 14.26 -13.31 8.69
N TYR A 182 14.47 -12.72 7.51
CA TYR A 182 15.52 -13.14 6.60
C TYR A 182 16.91 -13.05 7.25
N GLN A 183 17.24 -11.93 7.89
CA GLN A 183 18.53 -11.74 8.56
C GLN A 183 18.74 -12.74 9.70
N ARG A 184 17.70 -13.06 10.47
CA ARG A 184 17.75 -14.09 11.53
C ARG A 184 18.06 -15.46 10.94
N ILE A 185 17.38 -15.83 9.86
CA ILE A 185 17.58 -17.10 9.16
C ILE A 185 18.99 -17.17 8.56
N GLU A 186 19.42 -16.12 7.87
CA GLU A 186 20.78 -15.98 7.33
C GLU A 186 21.84 -16.20 8.41
N LYS A 187 21.69 -15.52 9.55
CA LYS A 187 22.61 -15.66 10.69
C LYS A 187 22.63 -17.10 11.22
N TYR A 188 21.47 -17.74 11.32
CA TYR A 188 21.35 -19.13 11.75
C TYR A 188 22.02 -20.12 10.79
N ILE A 189 21.80 -19.93 9.48
CA ILE A 189 22.44 -20.73 8.41
C ILE A 189 23.95 -20.56 8.51
N ASN A 190 24.44 -19.32 8.48
CA ASN A 190 25.87 -19.03 8.45
C ASN A 190 26.59 -19.54 9.71
N LYS A 191 25.96 -19.46 10.89
CA LYS A 191 26.45 -20.08 12.14
C LYS A 191 26.64 -21.59 11.98
N ASN A 192 25.66 -22.28 11.40
CA ASN A 192 25.71 -23.73 11.25
C ASN A 192 26.64 -24.21 10.14
N LEU A 193 26.68 -23.51 9.02
CA LEU A 193 27.64 -23.79 7.93
C LEU A 193 29.08 -23.67 8.44
N LYS A 194 29.38 -22.61 9.21
CA LYS A 194 30.68 -22.45 9.86
C LYS A 194 31.02 -23.62 10.79
N ARG A 195 30.05 -24.08 11.61
CA ARG A 195 30.23 -25.25 12.51
C ARG A 195 30.51 -26.54 11.72
N LEU A 196 29.89 -26.70 10.56
CA LEU A 196 30.04 -27.88 9.71
C LEU A 196 31.22 -27.77 8.73
N ASN A 197 31.97 -26.66 8.77
CA ASN A 197 33.04 -26.36 7.84
C ASN A 197 32.59 -26.40 6.35
N ILE A 198 31.38 -25.94 6.08
CA ILE A 198 30.80 -25.84 4.74
C ILE A 198 30.80 -24.36 4.33
N SER A 199 31.29 -24.05 3.14
CA SER A 199 31.24 -22.68 2.62
C SER A 199 29.81 -22.30 2.20
N ARG A 200 29.47 -21.01 2.26
CA ARG A 200 28.16 -20.56 1.80
C ARG A 200 27.91 -20.86 0.33
N LYS A 201 28.94 -20.68 -0.50
CA LYS A 201 28.90 -21.02 -1.93
C LYS A 201 28.53 -22.49 -2.15
N THR A 202 29.22 -23.40 -1.45
CA THR A 202 28.93 -24.85 -1.52
C THR A 202 27.48 -25.14 -1.10
N PHE A 203 27.01 -24.51 -0.02
CA PHE A 203 25.62 -24.66 0.41
C PHE A 203 24.62 -24.16 -0.63
N ASP A 204 24.86 -23.01 -1.25
CA ASP A 204 23.94 -22.44 -2.25
C ASP A 204 23.89 -23.28 -3.53
N GLU A 205 25.00 -23.93 -3.90
CA GLU A 205 25.13 -24.84 -5.05
C GLU A 205 24.53 -26.25 -4.81
N MET A 206 24.22 -26.62 -3.56
CA MET A 206 23.60 -27.90 -3.23
C MET A 206 22.18 -28.04 -3.81
N SER A 207 21.79 -29.28 -4.13
CA SER A 207 20.40 -29.60 -4.46
C SER A 207 19.46 -29.28 -3.29
N ASP A 208 18.17 -29.05 -3.58
CA ASP A 208 17.18 -28.81 -2.53
C ASP A 208 17.07 -29.98 -1.55
N ASN A 209 17.28 -31.20 -2.03
CA ASN A 209 17.28 -32.40 -1.19
C ASN A 209 18.48 -32.38 -0.22
N ASP A 210 19.68 -32.06 -0.70
CA ASP A 210 20.88 -31.99 0.15
C ASP A 210 20.77 -30.86 1.17
N LYS A 211 20.28 -29.68 0.75
CA LYS A 211 20.00 -28.57 1.68
C LYS A 211 19.00 -28.98 2.76
N ALA A 212 17.96 -29.75 2.40
CA ALA A 212 16.95 -30.24 3.34
C ALA A 212 17.52 -31.27 4.32
N VAL A 213 18.41 -32.16 3.87
CA VAL A 213 19.13 -33.10 4.75
C VAL A 213 20.05 -32.34 5.69
N LEU A 214 20.84 -31.40 5.16
CA LEU A 214 21.75 -30.58 5.94
C LEU A 214 21.02 -29.76 7.01
N TRP A 215 19.85 -29.22 6.69
CA TRP A 215 19.02 -28.48 7.64
C TRP A 215 18.66 -29.30 8.89
N LYS A 216 18.45 -30.62 8.76
CA LYS A 216 18.18 -31.51 9.90
C LYS A 216 19.39 -31.65 10.83
N SER A 217 20.59 -31.40 10.33
CA SER A 217 21.83 -31.45 11.13
C SER A 217 22.16 -30.12 11.83
N PHE A 218 21.43 -29.04 11.51
CA PHE A 218 21.66 -27.74 12.11
C PHE A 218 21.26 -27.76 13.60
N LYS A 219 22.09 -27.11 14.43
CA LYS A 219 21.87 -26.98 15.87
C LYS A 219 21.48 -25.53 16.19
N ASN A 220 20.58 -25.37 17.15
CA ASN A 220 20.19 -24.06 17.70
C ASN A 220 21.39 -23.33 18.31
#